data_AF-A0A949AL63-F1
#
_entry.id   AF-A0A949AL63-F1
#
_cell.length_a   1.000
_cell.length_b   1.000
_cell.length_c   1.000
_cell.angle_alpha   90.00
_cell.angle_beta   90.00
_cell.angle_gamma   90.00
#
_symmetry.space_group_name_H-M   'P 1'
#
loop_
_entity.id
_entity.type
_entity.pdbx_description
1 polymer ?
#
loop_
_entity_poly.entity_id
_entity_poly.type
_entity_poly.pdbx_seq_one_letter_code
_entity_poly.pdbx_strand_id
1 'polypeptide(L)'
;MVFVWVIAAGLLQMTVLRDVNLMVVLAVFAGLRKGPVFGFLLGALIGLFVEMLSGSTFGLNLALYSAVGLLSGIAKSQMLYRESVLMEFLFSFSGVLVFYLGYFILTKRTPPSIFATALFSAAVSPIVFRFVKI
;
A
#
# COMPACT_ATOMS: atom_id res chain seq x y z
N MET A 1 8.80 4.81 15.38
CA MET A 1 9.01 3.48 14.76
C MET A 1 8.38 3.36 13.38
N VAL A 2 7.11 3.72 13.18
CA VAL A 2 6.43 3.58 11.88
C VAL A 2 7.14 4.28 10.71
N PHE A 3 7.68 5.48 10.93
CA PHE A 3 8.45 6.20 9.91
C PHE A 3 9.72 5.46 9.45
N VAL A 4 10.39 4.73 10.35
CA VAL A 4 11.56 3.91 10.02
C VAL A 4 11.17 2.75 9.10
N TRP A 5 10.00 2.14 9.33
CA TRP A 5 9.47 1.10 8.46
C TRP A 5 9.11 1.62 7.07
N VAL A 6 8.56 2.82 6.97
CA VAL A 6 8.28 3.48 5.67
C VAL A 6 9.58 3.70 4.90
N ILE A 7 10.62 4.24 5.54
CA ILE A 7 11.93 4.42 4.90
C ILE A 7 12.53 3.08 4.48
N ALA A 8 12.56 2.09 5.38
CA ALA A 8 13.13 0.77 5.10
C ALA A 8 12.41 0.07 3.93
N ALA A 9 11.08 0.12 3.91
CA ALA A 9 10.29 -0.41 2.80
C ALA A 9 10.56 0.33 1.49
N GLY A 10 10.79 1.64 1.53
CA GLY A 10 11.12 2.44 0.34
C GLY A 10 12.47 2.07 -0.23
N LEU A 11 13.47 1.95 0.63
CA LEU A 11 14.80 1.51 0.25
C LEU A 11 14.78 0.08 -0.29
N LEU A 12 14.05 -0.83 0.34
CA LEU A 12 13.90 -2.21 -0.13
C LEU A 12 13.20 -2.31 -1.49
N GLN A 13 12.13 -1.54 -1.70
CA GLN A 13 11.41 -1.48 -2.97
C GLN A 13 12.28 -0.92 -4.10
N MET A 14 13.14 0.07 -3.82
CA MET A 14 14.04 0.65 -4.81
C MET A 14 15.22 -0.27 -5.18
N THR A 15 15.69 -1.09 -4.24
CA THR A 15 16.92 -1.88 -4.38
C THR A 15 16.66 -3.32 -4.80
N VAL A 16 15.89 -4.07 -4.02
CA VAL A 16 15.78 -5.55 -4.12
C VAL A 16 14.41 -5.97 -4.64
N LEU A 17 13.35 -5.28 -4.23
CA LEU A 17 11.96 -5.71 -4.45
C LEU A 17 11.22 -4.79 -5.43
N ARG A 18 11.80 -4.58 -6.62
CA ARG A 18 11.23 -3.68 -7.64
C ARG A 18 9.86 -4.13 -8.15
N ASP A 19 9.62 -5.43 -8.18
CA ASP A 19 8.36 -6.03 -8.64
C ASP A 19 7.28 -6.09 -7.55
N VAL A 20 7.57 -5.57 -6.35
CA VAL A 20 6.66 -5.56 -5.20
C VAL A 20 6.38 -4.12 -4.77
N ASN A 21 5.11 -3.77 -4.64
CA ASN A 21 4.71 -2.45 -4.16
C ASN A 21 4.52 -2.45 -2.64
N LEU A 22 5.63 -2.50 -1.91
CA LEU A 22 5.66 -2.53 -0.44
C LEU A 22 5.02 -1.30 0.19
N MET A 23 5.14 -0.14 -0.45
CA MET A 23 4.53 1.10 0.02
C MET A 23 3.00 1.02 0.08
N VAL A 24 2.37 0.46 -0.95
CA VAL A 24 0.91 0.28 -0.96
C VAL A 24 0.51 -0.76 0.08
N VAL A 25 1.26 -1.85 0.19
CA VAL A 25 1.03 -2.90 1.20
C VAL A 25 1.08 -2.33 2.63
N LEU A 26 2.04 -1.42 2.92
CA LEU A 26 2.11 -0.73 4.20
C LEU A 26 0.91 0.20 4.45
N ALA A 27 0.45 0.93 3.44
CA ALA A 27 -0.73 1.79 3.55
C ALA A 27 -1.99 0.96 3.84
N VAL A 28 -2.18 -0.16 3.12
CA VAL A 28 -3.27 -1.12 3.37
C VAL A 28 -3.20 -1.67 4.80
N PHE A 29 -2.02 -2.09 5.23
CA PHE A 29 -1.81 -2.63 6.57
C PHE A 29 -2.15 -1.64 7.69
N ALA A 30 -1.74 -0.38 7.52
CA ALA A 30 -2.01 0.68 8.47
C ALA A 30 -3.52 0.90 8.64
N GLY A 31 -4.27 0.89 7.53
CA GLY A 31 -5.73 0.92 7.54
C GLY A 31 -6.33 -0.28 8.24
N LEU A 32 -5.91 -1.49 7.87
CA LEU A 32 -6.43 -2.74 8.43
C LEU A 32 -6.15 -2.91 9.93
N ARG A 33 -4.99 -2.49 10.43
CA ARG A 33 -4.66 -2.65 11.86
C ARG A 33 -5.15 -1.52 12.72
N LYS A 34 -4.96 -0.26 12.31
CA LYS A 34 -5.23 0.92 13.16
C LYS A 34 -6.46 1.71 12.75
N GLY A 35 -7.17 1.30 11.70
CA GLY A 35 -8.42 1.89 11.25
C GLY A 35 -8.25 3.00 10.20
N PRO A 36 -9.36 3.58 9.73
CA PRO A 36 -9.40 4.44 8.54
C PRO A 36 -8.59 5.73 8.69
N VAL A 37 -8.68 6.39 9.85
CA VAL A 37 -7.95 7.65 10.10
C VAL A 37 -6.44 7.41 10.07
N PHE A 38 -5.97 6.33 10.71
CA PHE A 38 -4.55 6.01 10.73
C PHE A 38 -4.04 5.56 9.36
N GLY A 39 -4.83 4.75 8.63
CA GLY A 39 -4.52 4.35 7.26
C GLY A 39 -4.42 5.54 6.31
N PHE A 40 -5.34 6.50 6.41
CA PHE A 40 -5.30 7.75 5.64
C PHE A 40 -4.03 8.56 5.94
N LEU A 41 -3.74 8.81 7.22
CA LEU A 41 -2.57 9.61 7.61
C LEU A 41 -1.26 8.95 7.18
N LEU A 42 -1.14 7.63 7.36
CA LEU A 42 0.06 6.92 6.95
C LEU A 42 0.19 6.83 5.43
N GLY A 43 -0.92 6.61 4.73
CA GLY A 43 -0.97 6.65 3.27
C GLY A 43 -0.58 8.03 2.72
N ALA A 44 -1.04 9.12 3.33
CA ALA A 44 -0.64 10.47 2.96
C ALA A 44 0.87 10.69 3.16
N LEU A 45 1.41 10.23 4.29
CA LEU A 45 2.85 10.33 4.58
C LEU A 45 3.70 9.51 3.57
N ILE A 46 3.28 8.29 3.27
CA ILE A 46 3.90 7.44 2.25
C ILE A 46 3.84 8.11 0.88
N GLY A 47 2.68 8.65 0.50
CA GLY A 47 2.48 9.30 -0.79
C GLY A 47 3.35 10.55 -0.96
N LEU A 48 3.48 11.38 0.08
CA LEU A 48 4.41 12.52 0.12
C LEU A 48 5.86 12.06 -0.05
N PHE A 49 6.27 11.01 0.67
CA PHE A 49 7.62 10.46 0.57
C PHE A 49 7.92 9.94 -0.83
N VAL A 50 6.99 9.22 -1.45
CA VAL A 50 7.13 8.72 -2.82
C VAL A 50 7.16 9.86 -3.84
N GLU A 51 6.37 10.92 -3.64
CA GLU A 51 6.41 12.12 -4.49
C GLU A 51 7.77 12.81 -4.47
N MET A 52 8.37 12.98 -3.28
CA MET A 52 9.70 13.56 -3.14
C MET A 52 10.78 12.74 -3.86
N LEU A 53 10.60 11.42 -3.94
CA LEU A 53 11.57 10.51 -4.55
C LEU A 53 11.38 10.28 -6.05
N SER A 54 10.15 10.35 -6.55
CA SER A 54 9.81 9.94 -7.92
C SER A 54 9.72 11.09 -8.91
N GLY A 55 9.73 12.35 -8.45
CA GLY A 55 9.53 13.52 -9.31
C GLY A 55 8.20 13.51 -10.07
N SER A 56 7.23 12.71 -9.60
CA SER A 56 5.91 12.56 -10.23
C SER A 56 5.05 13.81 -10.07
N THR A 57 3.92 13.86 -10.77
CA THR A 57 2.90 14.89 -10.60
C THR A 57 2.54 15.05 -9.12
N PHE A 58 2.77 16.26 -8.59
CA PHE A 58 2.53 16.60 -7.20
C PHE A 58 1.06 16.32 -6.82
N GLY A 59 0.85 15.66 -5.68
CA GLY A 59 -0.46 15.31 -5.16
C GLY A 59 -1.08 14.00 -5.66
N LEU A 60 -0.60 13.40 -6.76
CA LEU A 60 -1.20 12.16 -7.30
C LEU A 60 -0.90 10.95 -6.42
N ASN A 61 0.36 10.79 -5.98
CA ASN A 61 0.71 9.69 -5.09
C ASN A 61 0.09 9.93 -3.72
N LEU A 62 0.15 11.17 -3.21
CA LEU A 62 -0.51 11.53 -1.96
C LEU A 62 -1.98 11.10 -1.96
N ALA A 63 -2.73 11.45 -3.01
CA ALA A 63 -4.14 11.07 -3.14
C ALA A 63 -4.33 9.55 -3.20
N LEU A 64 -3.56 8.84 -4.03
CA LEU A 64 -3.75 7.39 -4.20
C LEU A 64 -3.38 6.58 -2.94
N TYR A 65 -2.24 6.86 -2.33
CA TYR A 65 -1.82 6.15 -1.12
C TYR A 65 -2.74 6.44 0.06
N SER A 66 -3.15 7.69 0.24
CA SER A 66 -4.10 8.08 1.29
C SER A 66 -5.49 7.45 1.06
N ALA A 67 -5.99 7.41 -0.17
CA ALA A 67 -7.25 6.77 -0.51
C ALA A 67 -7.23 5.26 -0.25
N VAL A 68 -6.16 4.55 -0.64
CA VAL A 68 -6.03 3.11 -0.39
C VAL A 68 -5.93 2.80 1.11
N GLY A 69 -5.18 3.60 1.87
CA GLY A 69 -5.10 3.49 3.33
C GLY A 69 -6.44 3.75 4.02
N LEU A 70 -7.22 4.72 3.53
CA LEU A 70 -8.56 5.00 4.04
C LEU A 70 -9.53 3.85 3.72
N LEU A 71 -9.60 3.41 2.47
CA LEU A 71 -10.50 2.35 2.02
C LEU A 71 -10.26 1.03 2.76
N SER A 72 -9.00 0.65 2.95
CA SER A 72 -8.65 -0.54 3.73
C SER A 72 -9.08 -0.43 5.20
N GLY A 73 -8.94 0.74 5.83
CA GLY A 73 -9.43 0.96 7.19
C GLY A 73 -10.96 0.99 7.30
N ILE A 74 -11.67 1.50 6.28
CA ILE A 74 -13.13 1.40 6.20
C ILE A 74 -13.55 -0.07 6.11
N ALA A 75 -12.91 -0.86 5.24
CA ALA A 75 -13.22 -2.28 5.10
C ALA A 75 -13.02 -3.05 6.42
N LYS A 76 -12.01 -2.69 7.22
CA LYS A 76 -11.84 -3.23 8.58
C LYS A 76 -13.02 -2.88 9.49
N SER A 77 -13.43 -1.61 9.51
CA SER A 77 -14.51 -1.12 10.38
C SER A 77 -15.87 -1.76 10.08
N GLN A 78 -16.10 -2.19 8.83
CA GLN A 78 -17.31 -2.89 8.40
C GLN A 78 -17.26 -4.43 8.63
N MET A 79 -16.39 -4.90 9.51
CA MET A 79 -16.23 -6.32 9.92
C MET A 79 -15.86 -7.31 8.79
N LEU A 80 -15.44 -6.84 7.62
CA LEU A 80 -14.96 -7.72 6.53
C LEU A 80 -13.60 -8.35 6.83
N TYR A 81 -12.84 -7.80 7.80
CA TYR A 81 -11.49 -8.25 8.12
C TYR A 81 -11.46 -9.15 9.36
N ARG A 82 -11.01 -10.40 9.17
CA ARG A 82 -10.52 -11.28 10.23
C ARG A 82 -9.01 -11.43 10.07
N GLU A 83 -8.27 -11.49 11.18
CA GLU A 83 -6.82 -11.71 11.18
C GLU A 83 -6.48 -13.13 10.73
N SER A 84 -6.57 -13.37 9.42
CA SER A 84 -6.15 -14.61 8.79
C SER A 84 -5.19 -14.29 7.64
N VAL A 85 -4.21 -15.16 7.42
CA VAL A 85 -3.23 -15.04 6.34
C VAL A 85 -3.91 -14.85 4.98
N LEU A 86 -5.05 -15.51 4.77
CA LEU A 86 -5.84 -15.39 3.55
C LEU A 86 -6.46 -14.00 3.39
N MET A 87 -6.96 -13.39 4.46
CA MET A 87 -7.48 -12.02 4.40
C MET A 87 -6.35 -11.01 4.16
N GLU A 88 -5.20 -11.17 4.82
CA GLU A 88 -4.01 -10.34 4.61
C GLU A 88 -3.59 -10.35 3.13
N PHE A 89 -3.56 -11.53 2.53
CA PHE A 89 -3.30 -11.72 1.10
C PHE A 89 -4.35 -11.01 0.23
N LEU A 90 -5.65 -11.29 0.44
CA LEU A 90 -6.73 -10.74 -0.40
C LEU A 90 -6.84 -9.22 -0.31
N PHE A 91 -6.68 -8.64 0.88
CA PHE A 91 -6.72 -7.19 1.05
C PHE A 91 -5.49 -6.51 0.46
N SER A 92 -4.32 -7.14 0.53
CA SER A 92 -3.11 -6.62 -0.10
C SER A 92 -3.20 -6.69 -1.62
N PHE A 93 -3.69 -7.81 -2.16
CA PHE A 93 -3.94 -7.99 -3.59
C PHE A 93 -4.93 -6.94 -4.12
N SER A 94 -6.08 -6.81 -3.46
CA SER A 94 -7.12 -5.85 -3.86
C SER A 94 -6.67 -4.40 -3.68
N GLY A 95 -5.98 -4.06 -2.59
CA GLY A 95 -5.45 -2.72 -2.37
C GLY A 95 -4.42 -2.29 -3.43
N VAL A 96 -3.51 -3.20 -3.82
CA VAL A 96 -2.54 -2.96 -4.89
C VAL A 96 -3.22 -2.83 -6.25
N LEU A 97 -4.23 -3.66 -6.54
CA LEU A 97 -5.03 -3.52 -7.76
C LEU A 97 -5.77 -2.19 -7.82
N VAL A 98 -6.45 -1.80 -6.73
CA VAL A 98 -7.17 -0.51 -6.64
C VAL A 98 -6.20 0.66 -6.84
N PHE A 99 -5.01 0.59 -6.25
CA PHE A 99 -3.96 1.59 -6.46
C PHE A 99 -3.59 1.73 -7.94
N TYR A 100 -3.27 0.62 -8.62
CA TYR A 100 -2.87 0.67 -10.04
C TYR A 100 -4.01 1.01 -10.98
N LEU A 101 -5.24 0.61 -10.67
CA LEU A 101 -6.44 1.02 -11.42
C LEU A 101 -6.69 2.52 -11.27
N GLY A 102 -6.60 3.06 -10.06
CA GLY A 102 -6.69 4.51 -9.82
C GLY A 102 -5.59 5.27 -10.56
N TYR A 103 -4.35 4.78 -10.49
CA TYR A 103 -3.23 5.33 -11.23
C TYR A 103 -3.48 5.33 -12.75
N PHE A 104 -3.99 4.22 -13.30
CA PHE A 104 -4.33 4.10 -14.72
C PHE A 104 -5.46 5.06 -15.14
N ILE A 105 -6.52 5.17 -14.33
CA ILE A 105 -7.65 6.06 -14.64
C ILE A 105 -7.17 7.52 -14.76
N LEU A 106 -6.29 7.94 -13.85
CA LEU A 106 -5.78 9.32 -13.75
C LEU A 106 -4.69 9.64 -14.77
N THR A 107 -3.78 8.71 -15.04
CA THR A 107 -2.59 8.97 -15.89
C THR A 107 -2.71 8.39 -17.29
N LYS A 108 -3.66 7.48 -17.53
CA LYS A 108 -3.76 6.63 -18.72
C LYS A 108 -2.51 5.79 -19.00
N ARG A 109 -1.65 5.61 -17.99
CA ARG A 109 -0.43 4.79 -18.08
C ARG A 109 -0.64 3.48 -17.34
N THR A 110 -0.28 2.40 -18.02
CA THR A 110 -0.34 1.04 -17.47
C THR A 110 1.09 0.56 -17.28
N PRO A 111 1.55 0.31 -16.04
CA PRO A 111 2.81 -0.37 -15.87
C PRO A 111 2.70 -1.78 -16.48
N PRO A 112 3.75 -2.28 -17.15
CA PRO A 112 3.78 -3.68 -17.56
C PRO A 112 3.63 -4.55 -16.30
N SER A 113 2.82 -5.60 -16.39
CA SER A 113 2.67 -6.63 -15.34
C SER A 113 1.95 -6.27 -14.02
N ILE A 114 0.95 -5.37 -14.04
CA ILE A 114 0.10 -5.04 -12.85
C ILE A 114 -0.33 -6.28 -12.06
N PHE A 115 -0.80 -7.32 -12.75
CA PHE A 115 -1.28 -8.54 -12.10
C PHE A 115 -0.15 -9.27 -11.34
N ALA A 116 1.04 -9.36 -11.94
CA ALA A 116 2.20 -9.99 -11.30
C ALA A 116 2.63 -9.17 -10.08
N THR A 117 2.74 -7.85 -10.21
CA THR A 117 3.07 -6.95 -9.08
C THR A 117 2.06 -7.09 -7.95
N ALA A 118 0.76 -7.13 -8.25
CA ALA A 118 -0.28 -7.33 -7.25
C ALA A 118 -0.16 -8.71 -6.58
N LEU A 119 0.07 -9.77 -7.37
CA LEU A 119 0.20 -11.13 -6.87
C LEU A 119 1.42 -11.28 -5.95
N PHE A 120 2.60 -10.81 -6.37
CA PHE A 120 3.82 -10.86 -5.57
C PHE A 120 3.72 -9.99 -4.31
N SER A 121 3.12 -8.80 -4.42
CA SER A 121 2.86 -7.94 -3.26
C SER A 121 1.93 -8.59 -2.25
N ALA A 122 0.88 -9.27 -2.72
CA ALA A 122 -0.02 -10.03 -1.87
C ALA A 122 0.63 -11.26 -1.25
N ALA A 123 1.52 -11.95 -1.98
CA ALA A 123 2.23 -13.12 -1.46
C ALA A 123 3.23 -12.76 -0.35
N VAL A 124 3.89 -11.60 -0.49
CA VAL A 124 4.88 -11.10 0.48
C VAL A 124 4.21 -10.43 1.68
N SER A 125 2.98 -9.93 1.54
CA SER A 125 2.32 -9.14 2.59
C SER A 125 2.13 -9.86 3.93
N PRO A 126 1.75 -11.15 4.03
CA PRO A 126 1.56 -11.79 5.33
C PRO A 126 2.88 -11.94 6.10
N ILE A 127 3.99 -12.08 5.36
CA ILE A 127 5.33 -12.11 5.93
C ILE A 127 5.64 -10.71 6.51
N VAL A 128 5.47 -9.66 5.70
CA VAL A 128 5.67 -8.28 6.13
C VAL A 128 4.83 -7.95 7.36
N PHE A 129 3.56 -8.37 7.39
CA PHE A 129 2.62 -8.07 8.48
C PHE A 129 2.98 -8.74 9.81
N ARG A 130 3.73 -9.84 9.76
CA ARG A 130 4.25 -10.53 10.95
C ARG A 130 5.49 -9.84 11.52
N PHE A 131 6.34 -9.29 10.67
CA PHE A 131 7.58 -8.62 11.10
C PHE A 131 7.38 -7.14 11.44
N VAL A 132 6.45 -6.48 10.76
CA VAL A 132 6.17 -5.06 10.94
C VAL A 132 5.17 -4.86 12.07
N LYS A 133 5.67 -4.49 13.26
CA LYS A 133 4.85 -4.02 14.38
C LYS A 133 4.60 -2.52 14.21
N ILE A 134 3.48 -2.17 13.55
CA ILE A 134 3.01 -0.78 13.40
C ILE A 134 2.06 -0.39 14.51
#